data_AF-A0A524CNK6-F1
#
_entry.id   AF-A0A524CNK6-F1
#
_cell.length_a   1.000
_cell.length_b   1.000
_cell.length_c   1.000
_cell.angle_alpha   90.00
_cell.angle_beta   90.00
_cell.angle_gamma   90.00
#
_symmetry.space_group_name_H-M   'P 1'
#
loop_
_entity.id
_entity.type
_entity.pdbx_description
1 polymer ?
#
loop_
_entity_poly.entity_id
_entity_poly.type
_entity_poly.pdbx_seq_one_letter_code
_entity_poly.pdbx_strand_id
1 'polypeptide(L)'
;ERVQKKYPNLEILNSYHVYSDGKSHYYEVILVDPHHPVIKSDPQINWISEKPNRRRVNRGKTSAGKKRRGLRKKGWGSERTRPSIRAKKGRGN
;
A
#
# COMPACT_ATOMS: atom_id res chain seq x y z
N GLU A 1 -0.14 0.96 8.26
CA GLU A 1 1.25 1.24 8.68
C GLU A 1 1.63 0.60 10.02
N ARG A 2 0.77 0.64 11.06
CA ARG A 2 1.06 0.02 12.39
C ARG A 2 1.61 -1.42 12.29
N VAL A 3 0.98 -2.27 11.49
CA VAL A 3 1.37 -3.67 11.28
C VAL A 3 2.78 -3.81 10.68
N GLN A 4 3.17 -2.94 9.74
CA GLN A 4 4.49 -2.99 9.11
C GLN A 4 5.62 -2.65 10.08
N LYS A 5 5.36 -1.79 11.07
CA LYS A 5 6.32 -1.48 12.12
C LYS A 5 6.52 -2.68 13.05
N LYS A 6 5.45 -3.45 13.30
CA LYS A 6 5.49 -4.66 14.13
C LYS A 6 6.20 -5.82 13.42
N TYR A 7 5.99 -5.98 12.11
CA TYR A 7 6.60 -7.04 11.29
C TYR A 7 7.47 -6.42 10.19
N PRO A 8 8.74 -6.07 10.48
CA PRO A 8 9.62 -5.38 9.53
C PRO A 8 10.17 -6.27 8.41
N ASN A 9 10.15 -7.60 8.60
CA ASN A 9 10.59 -8.61 7.65
C ASN A 9 9.53 -8.95 6.58
N LEU A 10 8.25 -8.68 6.87
CA LEU A 10 7.13 -8.97 5.98
C LEU A 10 6.73 -7.73 5.17
N GLU A 11 6.12 -7.92 4.01
CA GLU A 11 5.58 -6.85 3.20
C GLU A 11 4.05 -6.89 3.16
N ILE A 12 3.41 -5.72 3.27
CA ILE A 12 1.95 -5.61 3.22
C ILE A 12 1.46 -5.67 1.75
N LEU A 13 0.64 -6.68 1.46
CA LEU A 13 -0.06 -6.80 0.19
C LEU A 13 -1.24 -5.84 0.13
N ASN A 14 -2.20 -6.00 1.05
CA ASN A 14 -3.39 -5.15 1.16
C ASN A 14 -4.04 -5.26 2.55
N SER A 15 -5.16 -4.57 2.74
CA SER A 15 -5.94 -4.60 3.97
C SER A 15 -7.42 -4.38 3.67
N TYR A 16 -8.30 -4.93 4.50
CA TYR A 16 -9.75 -4.71 4.42
C TYR A 16 -10.35 -4.43 5.80
N HIS A 17 -11.50 -3.77 5.78
CA HIS A 17 -12.26 -3.43 6.97
C HIS A 17 -13.06 -4.67 7.40
N VAL A 18 -13.11 -4.90 8.72
CA VAL A 18 -13.80 -6.06 9.30
C VAL A 18 -14.97 -5.60 10.15
N TYR A 19 -14.69 -4.71 11.09
CA TYR A 19 -15.68 -4.28 12.06
C TYR A 19 -15.38 -2.86 12.54
N SER A 20 -16.39 -2.19 13.07
CA SER A 20 -16.21 -0.91 13.74
C SER A 20 -17.14 -0.81 14.93
N ASP A 21 -16.52 -0.43 16.03
CA ASP A 21 -17.21 0.05 17.22
C ASP A 21 -17.14 1.59 17.25
N GLY A 22 -17.95 2.24 18.08
CA GLY A 22 -17.95 3.70 18.24
C GLY A 22 -16.59 4.26 18.69
N LYS A 23 -15.72 3.42 19.27
CA LYS A 23 -14.37 3.81 19.71
C LYS A 23 -13.25 3.36 18.78
N SER A 24 -13.45 2.35 17.94
CA SER A 24 -12.34 1.69 17.24
C SER A 24 -12.77 1.05 15.93
N HIS A 25 -11.89 1.17 14.94
CA HIS A 25 -12.03 0.51 13.64
C HIS A 25 -11.05 -0.64 13.52
N TYR A 26 -11.55 -1.81 13.16
CA TYR A 26 -10.79 -3.05 13.01
C TYR A 26 -10.59 -3.38 11.54
N TYR A 27 -9.36 -3.77 11.22
CA TYR A 27 -8.93 -4.09 9.87
C TYR A 27 -8.09 -5.35 9.90
N GLU A 28 -8.31 -6.22 8.92
CA GLU A 28 -7.44 -7.35 8.63
C GLU A 28 -6.43 -6.93 7.56
N VAL A 29 -5.18 -7.34 7.77
CA VAL A 29 -4.03 -6.94 6.95
C VAL A 29 -3.34 -8.20 6.42
N ILE A 30 -3.22 -8.28 5.11
CA ILE A 30 -2.58 -9.40 4.42
C ILE A 30 -1.09 -9.08 4.27
N LEU A 31 -0.25 -9.93 4.88
CA LEU A 31 1.21 -9.85 4.87
C LEU A 31 1.78 -11.01 4.06
N VAL A 32 2.93 -10.78 3.42
CA VAL A 32 3.65 -11.79 2.66
C VAL A 32 5.12 -11.75 3.06
N ASP A 33 5.76 -12.91 3.14
CA ASP A 33 7.20 -13.02 3.33
C ASP A 33 7.93 -13.05 1.97
N PRO A 34 8.66 -11.98 1.60
CA PRO A 34 9.41 -11.92 0.34
C PRO A 34 10.67 -12.81 0.31
N HIS A 35 11.14 -13.29 1.46
CA HIS A 35 12.34 -14.14 1.54
C HIS A 35 12.03 -15.61 1.32
N HIS A 36 10.77 -16.02 1.51
CA HIS A 36 10.32 -17.40 1.41
C HIS A 36 10.44 -17.94 -0.03
N PRO A 37 11.00 -19.15 -0.24
CA PRO A 37 11.23 -19.70 -1.59
C PRO A 37 9.94 -19.89 -2.38
N VAL A 38 8.85 -20.33 -1.74
CA VAL A 38 7.54 -20.51 -2.40
C VAL A 38 7.01 -19.21 -3.01
N ILE A 39 7.18 -18.08 -2.30
CA ILE A 39 6.75 -16.76 -2.78
C ILE A 39 7.63 -16.28 -3.95
N LYS A 40 8.92 -16.63 -3.94
CA LYS A 40 9.84 -16.29 -5.03
C LYS A 40 9.59 -17.12 -6.29
N SER A 41 9.24 -18.40 -6.13
CA SER A 41 8.94 -19.29 -7.26
C SER A 41 7.58 -19.00 -7.90
N ASP A 42 6.62 -18.47 -7.14
CA ASP A 42 5.27 -18.20 -7.64
C ASP A 42 5.24 -16.97 -8.58
N PRO A 43 4.97 -17.12 -9.89
CA PRO A 43 4.97 -16.03 -10.85
C PRO A 43 3.87 -14.99 -10.62
N GLN A 44 2.83 -15.29 -9.84
CA GLN A 44 1.72 -14.36 -9.58
C GLN A 44 2.06 -13.33 -8.51
N ILE A 45 2.89 -13.70 -7.52
CA ILE A 45 3.15 -12.87 -6.34
C ILE A 45 4.63 -12.50 -6.15
N ASN A 46 5.55 -13.15 -6.85
CA ASN A 46 6.99 -12.91 -6.72
C ASN A 46 7.42 -11.44 -6.85
N TRP A 47 6.65 -10.62 -7.58
CA TRP A 47 6.87 -9.17 -7.72
C TRP A 47 7.00 -8.47 -6.36
N ILE A 48 6.33 -8.97 -5.31
CA ILE A 48 6.43 -8.38 -3.97
C ILE A 48 7.84 -8.47 -3.37
N SER A 49 8.63 -9.45 -3.82
CA SER A 49 10.01 -9.70 -3.37
C SER A 49 11.04 -8.78 -4.01
N GLU A 50 10.66 -8.03 -5.05
CA GLU A 50 11.57 -7.12 -5.72
C GLU A 50 11.90 -5.88 -4.86
N LYS A 51 13.13 -5.37 -5.01
CA LYS A 51 13.61 -4.16 -4.31
C LYS A 51 12.64 -2.96 -4.38
N PRO A 52 11.97 -2.66 -5.52
CA PRO A 52 11.02 -1.55 -5.61
C PRO A 52 9.77 -1.68 -4.73
N ASN A 53 9.47 -2.87 -4.22
CA ASN A 53 8.30 -3.18 -3.39
C ASN A 53 8.59 -3.22 -1.88
N ARG A 54 9.85 -3.08 -1.48
CA ARG A 54 10.23 -2.95 -0.07
C ARG A 54 9.53 -1.78 0.62
N ARG A 55 8.94 -2.00 1.81
CA ARG A 55 8.18 -1.03 2.61
C ARG A 55 7.16 -0.27 1.78
N ARG A 56 6.44 -0.95 0.88
CA ARG A 56 5.51 -0.31 -0.08
C ARG A 56 4.37 0.44 0.58
N VAL A 57 3.94 -0.01 1.76
CA VAL A 57 2.87 0.63 2.55
C VAL A 57 3.25 2.06 2.98
N ASN A 58 4.48 2.29 3.43
CA ASN A 58 4.95 3.60 3.87
C ASN A 58 5.02 4.62 2.72
N ARG A 59 5.06 4.12 1.47
CA ARG A 59 5.04 4.95 0.25
C ARG A 59 3.65 5.07 -0.36
N GLY A 60 2.62 4.54 0.31
CA GLY A 60 1.24 4.58 -0.16
C GLY A 60 1.01 3.85 -1.48
N LYS A 61 1.69 2.72 -1.70
CA LYS A 61 1.51 1.88 -2.91
C LYS A 61 0.40 0.83 -2.77
N THR A 62 -0.14 0.60 -1.57
CA THR A 62 -1.31 -0.26 -1.31
C THR A 62 -2.59 0.35 -1.90
N SER A 63 -3.68 -0.43 -1.99
CA SER A 63 -4.97 0.07 -2.52
C SER A 63 -5.50 1.24 -1.68
N ALA A 64 -5.45 1.13 -0.35
CA ALA A 64 -5.81 2.21 0.56
C ALA A 64 -4.89 3.44 0.40
N GLY A 65 -3.57 3.25 0.24
CA GLY A 65 -2.62 4.33 0.00
C GLY A 65 -2.87 5.07 -1.32
N LYS A 66 -3.16 4.33 -2.41
CA LYS A 66 -3.53 4.92 -3.71
C LYS A 66 -4.85 5.69 -3.63
N LYS A 67 -5.84 5.19 -2.88
CA LYS A 67 -7.11 5.88 -2.63
C LYS A 67 -6.88 7.21 -1.92
N ARG A 68 -6.09 7.20 -0.83
CA ARG A 68 -5.77 8.40 -0.06
C ARG A 68 -5.06 9.47 -0.90
N ARG A 69 -4.16 9.06 -1.80
CA ARG A 69 -3.40 9.97 -2.68
C ARG A 69 -4.19 10.48 -3.90
N GLY A 70 -5.49 10.19 -3.99
CA GLY A 70 -6.31 10.59 -5.14
C GLY A 70 -5.92 9.95 -6.49
N LEU A 71 -5.23 8.79 -6.49
CA LEU A 71 -4.66 8.19 -7.71
C LEU A 71 -5.61 7.23 -8.44
N ARG A 72 -6.84 7.04 -7.95
CA ARG A 72 -7.85 6.17 -8.58
C ARG A 72 -8.50 6.79 -9.82
N LYS A 73 -8.59 8.13 -9.88
CA LYS A 73 -9.15 8.87 -11.01
C LYS A 73 -8.05 9.27 -12.01
N LYS A 74 -8.42 9.33 -13.28
CA LYS A 74 -7.65 9.96 -14.36
C LYS A 74 -8.53 11.04 -15.02
N GLY A 75 -7.91 12.05 -15.64
CA GLY A 75 -8.61 13.17 -16.28
C GLY A 75 -8.88 14.33 -15.32
N TRP A 76 -9.99 15.04 -15.56
CA TRP A 76 -10.33 16.28 -14.84
C TRP A 76 -10.30 16.12 -13.31
N GLY A 77 -9.56 16.98 -12.62
CA GLY A 77 -9.38 16.97 -11.17
C GLY A 77 -8.21 16.11 -10.67
N SER A 78 -7.43 15.49 -11.57
CA SER A 78 -6.22 14.71 -11.24
C SER A 78 -4.91 15.40 -11.64
N GLU A 79 -4.99 16.64 -12.14
CA GLU A 79 -3.86 17.44 -12.64
C GLU A 79 -2.82 17.74 -11.56
N ARG A 80 -3.28 17.79 -10.30
CA ARG A 80 -2.47 18.09 -9.11
C ARG A 80 -2.08 16.85 -8.30
N THR A 81 -2.61 15.67 -8.60
CA THR A 81 -2.31 14.42 -7.88
C THR A 81 -1.37 13.49 -8.65
N ARG A 82 -1.40 13.53 -9.99
CA ARG A 82 -0.56 12.70 -10.87
C ARG A 82 0.66 13.48 -11.41
N PRO A 83 1.84 12.84 -11.61
CA PRO A 83 2.16 11.45 -11.28
C PRO A 83 2.34 11.22 -9.77
N SER A 84 2.66 12.28 -9.01
CA SER A 84 2.70 12.27 -7.54
C SER A 84 2.44 13.67 -6.98
N ILE A 85 1.93 13.72 -5.73
CA ILE A 85 1.67 14.98 -4.99
C ILE A 85 2.96 15.81 -4.84
N ARG A 86 4.09 15.15 -4.55
CA ARG A 86 5.40 15.84 -4.39
C ARG A 86 5.87 16.48 -5.70
N ALA A 87 5.70 15.79 -6.83
CA ALA A 87 6.00 16.36 -8.15
C ALA A 87 5.13 17.60 -8.47
N LYS A 88 3.93 17.67 -7.88
CA LYS A 88 3.01 18.81 -8.00
C LYS A 88 3.13 19.80 -6.83
N LYS A 89 4.32 19.90 -6.22
CA LYS A 89 4.65 20.86 -5.14
C LYS A 89 3.70 20.78 -3.94
N GLY A 90 3.15 19.60 -3.63
CA GLY A 90 2.26 19.42 -2.47
C GLY A 90 0.85 19.98 -2.65
N ARG A 91 0.45 20.38 -3.86
CA ARG A 91 -0.84 21.05 -4.14
C ARG A 91 -2.03 20.10 -4.32
N GLY A 92 -1.80 18.79 -4.24
CA GLY A 92 -2.82 17.76 -4.35
C GLY A 92 -3.14 17.17 -2.98
N ASN A 93 -4.40 16.79 -2.78
CA ASN A 93 -4.88 16.10 -1.58
C ASN A 93 -4.54 14.61 -1.60
#